data_AF-A0A239E8Y6-F1
#
_entry.id   AF-A0A239E8Y6-F1
#
_cell.length_a   1.000
_cell.length_b   1.000
_cell.length_c   1.000
_cell.angle_alpha   90.00
_cell.angle_beta   90.00
_cell.angle_gamma   90.00
#
_symmetry.space_group_name_H-M   'P 1'
#
loop_
_entity.id
_entity.type
_entity.pdbx_description
1 polymer ?
#
loop_
_entity_poly.entity_id
_entity_poly.type
_entity_poly.pdbx_seq_one_letter_code
_entity_poly.pdbx_strand_id
1 'polypeptide(L)' 'MPAVHIRDVPDETLAAIKRRAARHGVSVQHEIREALTRLANEPTHGSRPSPLQLFTVETGHSDSFDRTEFYDDDER' A
#
# COMPACT_ATOMS: atom_id res chain seq x y z
N MET A 1 1.44 -4.82 16.68
CA MET A 1 2.86 -4.47 16.45
C MET A 1 3.67 -4.88 17.67
N PRO A 2 4.87 -5.47 17.50
CA PRO A 2 5.76 -5.75 18.62
C PRO A 2 6.15 -4.45 19.34
N ALA A 3 6.45 -4.54 20.63
CA ALA A 3 6.95 -3.40 21.39
C ALA A 3 8.41 -3.13 20.99
N VAL A 4 8.69 -1.91 20.53
CA VAL A 4 10.02 -1.45 20.14
C VAL A 4 10.42 -0.30 21.06
N HIS A 5 11.62 -0.38 21.61
CA HIS A 5 12.20 0.66 22.44
C HIS A 5 13.32 1.36 21.68
N ILE A 6 13.16 2.66 21.43
CA ILE A 6 14.16 3.50 20.74
C ILE A 6 14.91 4.28 21.82
N ARG A 7 16.22 4.06 21.92
CA ARG A 7 17.11 4.77 22.85
C ARG A 7 17.74 5.97 22.16
N ASP A 8 18.24 6.89 22.97
CA ASP A 8 19.07 8.02 22.54
C ASP A 8 18.41 8.90 21.46
N VAL A 9 17.10 9.11 21.59
CA VAL A 9 16.35 10.03 20.72
C VAL A 9 16.71 11.46 21.13
N PRO A 10 17.17 12.33 20.20
CA PRO A 10 17.45 13.72 20.52
C PRO A 10 16.23 14.42 21.11
N ASP A 11 16.44 15.25 22.14
CA ASP A 11 15.36 15.96 22.83
C ASP A 11 14.53 16.83 21.88
N GLU A 12 15.18 17.43 20.89
CA GLU A 12 14.54 18.22 19.84
C GLU A 12 13.54 17.38 19.03
N THR A 13 13.93 16.15 18.68
CA THR A 13 13.08 15.20 17.96
C THR A 13 11.88 14.80 18.82
N LEU A 14 12.10 14.49 20.09
CA LEU A 14 11.03 14.14 21.02
C LEU A 14 10.03 15.30 21.18
N ALA A 15 10.53 16.54 21.30
CA ALA A 15 9.70 17.74 21.38
C ALA A 15 8.89 17.99 20.10
N ALA A 16 9.48 17.75 18.92
CA ALA A 16 8.78 17.85 17.64
C ALA A 16 7.64 16.82 17.53
N ILE A 17 7.89 15.56 17.93
CA ILE A 17 6.86 14.51 17.92
C ILE A 17 5.74 14.83 18.91
N LYS A 18 6.07 15.26 20.13
CA LYS A 18 5.07 15.67 21.13
C LYS A 18 4.16 16.78 20.62
N ARG A 19 4.75 17.82 20.01
CA ARG A 19 3.98 18.92 19.38
C ARG A 19 3.06 18.41 18.28
N ARG A 20 3.54 17.49 17.44
CA ARG A 20 2.75 16.91 16.35
C ARG A 20 1.57 16.09 16.87
N ALA A 21 1.81 15.22 17.85
CA ALA A 21 0.77 14.42 18.51
C ALA A 21 -0.30 15.32 19.16
N ALA A 22 0.12 16.40 19.84
CA ALA A 22 -0.79 17.38 20.42
C ALA A 22 -1.67 18.07 19.37
N ARG A 23 -1.12 18.42 18.20
CA ARG A 23 -1.91 19.01 17.09
C ARG A 23 -2.96 18.06 16.54
N HIS A 24 -2.68 16.75 16.53
CA HIS A 24 -3.64 15.74 16.07
C HIS A 24 -4.59 15.25 17.17
N GLY A 25 -4.41 15.68 18.43
CA GLY A 25 -5.22 15.23 19.55
C GLY A 25 -5.00 13.75 19.93
N VAL A 26 -3.83 13.20 19.63
CA VAL A 26 -3.50 11.78 19.86
C VAL A 26 -2.30 11.63 20.79
N SER A 27 -2.08 10.41 21.30
CA SER A 27 -0.90 10.11 22.09
C SER A 27 0.37 10.08 21.23
N VAL A 28 1.53 10.35 21.84
CA VAL A 28 2.84 10.25 21.18
C VAL A 28 3.06 8.88 20.55
N GLN A 29 2.66 7.81 21.27
CA GLN A 29 2.78 6.45 20.76
C GLN A 29 1.88 6.21 19.54
N HIS A 30 0.68 6.81 19.50
CA HIS A 30 -0.20 6.72 18.35
C HIS A 30 0.39 7.46 17.14
N GLU A 31 0.90 8.68 17.34
CA GLU A 31 1.55 9.46 16.28
C GLU A 31 2.74 8.71 15.67
N ILE A 32 3.58 8.09 16.49
CA ILE A 32 4.71 7.27 16.03
C ILE A 32 4.22 6.06 15.25
N ARG A 33 3.16 5.39 15.73
CA ARG A 33 2.57 4.24 15.05
C ARG A 33 2.08 4.61 13.65
N GLU A 34 1.29 5.67 13.54
CA GLU A 34 0.80 6.18 12.26
C GLU A 34 1.94 6.55 11.31
N ALA A 35 2.95 7.25 11.82
CA ALA A 35 4.13 7.61 11.01
C ALA A 35 4.87 6.37 10.48
N LEU A 36 5.09 5.36 11.32
CA LEU A 36 5.76 4.12 10.92
C LEU A 36 4.92 3.30 9.94
N THR A 37 3.61 3.18 10.16
CA THR A 37 2.69 2.51 9.23
C THR A 37 2.74 3.18 7.85
N ARG A 38 2.69 4.52 7.82
CA ARG A 38 2.76 5.27 6.56
C ARG A 38 4.07 5.03 5.83
N LEU A 39 5.21 5.06 6.54
CA LEU A 39 6.53 4.80 5.96
C LEU A 39 6.69 3.35 5.48
N ALA A 40 6.09 2.38 6.18
CA ALA A 40 6.14 0.97 5.78
C ALA A 40 5.32 0.68 4.52
N ASN A 41 4.24 1.44 4.29
CA ASN A 41 3.41 1.34 3.09
C ASN A 41 3.96 2.15 1.91
N GLU A 42 4.96 3.01 2.13
CA GLU A 42 5.59 3.76 1.06
C GLU A 42 6.37 2.80 0.15
N PRO A 43 6.12 2.79 -1.18
CA PRO A 43 6.80 1.89 -2.08
C PRO A 43 8.29 2.14 -2.04
N THR A 44 9.04 1.18 -1.53
CA THR A 44 10.51 1.26 -1.51
C THR A 44 11.04 1.11 -2.93
N HIS A 45 11.82 2.11 -3.38
CA HIS A 45 12.52 2.02 -4.66
C HIS A 45 13.37 0.75 -4.70
N GLY A 46 13.12 -0.13 -5.67
CA GLY A 46 13.83 -1.41 -5.80
C GLY A 46 13.18 -2.60 -5.09
N SER A 47 12.00 -2.44 -4.48
CA SER A 47 11.22 -3.59 -4.02
C SER A 47 10.90 -4.49 -5.22
N ARG A 48 11.34 -5.76 -5.14
CA ARG A 48 11.04 -6.76 -6.17
C ARG A 48 9.51 -6.82 -6.30
N PRO A 49 8.93 -6.63 -7.49
CA PRO A 49 7.50 -6.75 -7.66
C PRO A 49 7.07 -8.11 -7.09
N SER A 50 6.03 -8.09 -6.25
CA SER A 50 5.42 -9.33 -5.80
C SER A 50 5.03 -10.14 -7.04
N PRO A 51 5.29 -11.47 -7.05
CA PRO A 51 4.88 -12.29 -8.16
C PRO A 51 3.37 -12.12 -8.34
N LEU A 52 2.97 -11.69 -9.54
CA LEU A 52 1.56 -11.59 -9.91
C LEU A 52 0.94 -12.99 -9.77
N GLN A 53 -0.04 -13.13 -8.89
CA GLN A 53 -0.79 -14.36 -8.73
C GLN A 53 -1.96 -14.30 -9.70
N LEU A 54 -1.73 -14.78 -10.93
CA LEU A 54 -2.77 -14.91 -11.94
C LEU A 54 -3.61 -16.14 -11.61
N PHE A 55 -4.89 -15.94 -11.32
CA PHE A 55 -5.86 -17.02 -11.23
C PHE A 55 -6.45 -17.24 -12.63
N THR A 56 -5.89 -18.19 -13.37
CA THR A 56 -6.50 -18.64 -14.63
C THR A 56 -7.70 -19.51 -14.28
N VAL A 57 -8.89 -19.09 -14.70
CA VAL A 57 -10.11 -19.89 -14.53
C VAL A 57 -10.20 -20.87 -15.69
N GLU A 58 -10.19 -22.17 -15.40
CA GLU A 58 -10.31 -23.26 -16.38
C GLU A 58 -11.73 -23.45 -16.97
N THR A 59 -12.63 -22.48 -16.80
CA THR A 59 -13.97 -22.55 -17.40
C THR A 59 -14.01 -22.04 -18.85
N GLY A 60 -12.84 -21.83 -19.46
CA GLY A 60 -12.74 -21.42 -20.87
C GLY A 60 -13.08 -22.58 -21.79
N HIS A 61 -14.23 -22.51 -22.46
CA HIS A 61 -14.49 -23.34 -23.64
C HIS A 61 -13.59 -22.86 -24.79
N SER A 62 -12.88 -23.77 -25.44
CA SER A 62 -12.08 -23.46 -26.63
C SER A 62 -13.01 -23.52 -27.84
N ASP A 63 -13.73 -22.44 -28.10
CA ASP A 63 -14.52 -22.29 -29.31
C ASP A 63 -13.78 -21.44 -30.35
N SER A 64 -14.17 -21.54 -31.61
CA SER A 64 -13.67 -20.62 -32.63
C SER A 64 -14.10 -19.20 -32.28
N PHE A 65 -13.14 -18.32 -32.03
CA PHE A 65 -13.40 -16.90 -31.82
C PHE A 65 -13.49 -16.21 -33.18
N ASP A 66 -14.70 -15.76 -33.55
CA ASP A 66 -14.87 -14.79 -34.63
C ASP A 66 -15.11 -13.40 -34.03
N ARG A 67 -14.28 -12.44 -34.43
CA ARG A 67 -14.36 -11.05 -33.99
C ARG A 67 -15.70 -10.42 -34.37
N THR A 68 -16.29 -10.86 -35.48
CA THR A 68 -17.56 -10.33 -36.00
C THR A 68 -18.77 -10.74 -35.15
N GLU A 69 -18.64 -11.74 -34.28
CA GLU A 69 -19.71 -12.16 -33.35
C GLU A 69 -19.86 -11.25 -32.13
N PHE A 70 -18.80 -10.50 -31.78
CA PHE A 70 -18.78 -9.63 -30.61
C PHE A 70 -18.81 -8.15 -30.97
N TYR A 71 -18.39 -7.82 -32.19
CA TYR A 71 -18.39 -6.47 -32.70
C TYR A 71 -19.16 -6.50 -34.01
N ASP A 72 -20.42 -6.05 -33.96
CA ASP A 72 -21.12 -5.62 -35.16
C ASP A 72 -20.28 -4.47 -35.73
N ASP A 73 -19.60 -4.74 -36.83
CA ASP A 73 -18.75 -3.78 -37.52
C ASP A 73 -19.65 -2.77 -38.24
N ASP A 74 -20.31 -1.90 -37.45
CA ASP A 74 -21.00 -0.71 -37.92
C ASP A 74 -19.93 0.34 -38.31
N GLU A 75 -19.14 0.03 -39.33
CA GLU A 75 -18.36 1.02 -40.10
C GLU A 75 -19.26 1.72 -41.12
N ARG A 76 -20.28 2.44 -40.65
CA ARG A 76 -21.09 3.36 -41.49
C ARG A 76 -21.32 4.72 -40.88
#